data_AF-A0A7C5JQZ5-F1
#
_entry.id   AF-A0A7C5JQZ5-F1
#
_cell.length_a   1.000
_cell.length_b   1.000
_cell.length_c   1.000
_cell.angle_alpha   90.00
_cell.angle_beta   90.00
_cell.angle_gamma   90.00
#
_symmetry.space_group_name_H-M   'P 1'
#
loop_
_entity.id
_entity.type
_entity.pdbx_description
1 polymer ?
#
loop_
_entity_poly.entity_id
_entity_poly.type
_entity_poly.pdbx_seq_one_letter_code
_entity_poly.pdbx_strand_id
1 'polypeptide(L)'
;ANPERFAESMLKCGASIVGHKWFLDHRLYRPAQMKRVVRKAKKVGAEIILTTQKDAVRIKAFVPKNMFAVKIALKIEPHDDFIRLIKGFISKLL
;
A
#
# COMPACT_ATOMS: atom_id res chain seq x y z
N ALA A 1 -0.33 3.69 12.00
CA ALA A 1 -0.95 3.19 10.75
C ALA A 1 -1.94 2.10 11.10
N ASN A 2 -3.08 2.01 10.42
CA ASN A 2 -4.09 0.95 10.61
C ASN A 2 -4.03 0.01 9.39
N PRO A 3 -3.30 -1.12 9.47
CA PRO A 3 -3.15 -2.05 8.35
C PRO A 3 -4.45 -2.79 7.98
N GLU A 4 -5.39 -2.92 8.91
CA GLU A 4 -6.68 -3.59 8.70
C GLU A 4 -7.50 -2.87 7.61
N ARG A 5 -7.46 -1.54 7.56
CA ARG A 5 -8.11 -0.74 6.50
C ARG A 5 -7.66 -1.08 5.09
N PHE A 6 -6.41 -1.52 4.93
CA PHE A 6 -5.92 -1.98 3.62
C PHE A 6 -6.62 -3.29 3.22
N ALA A 7 -6.74 -4.24 4.14
CA ALA A 7 -7.47 -5.49 3.89
C ALA A 7 -8.95 -5.22 3.56
N GLU A 8 -9.62 -4.36 4.33
CA GLU A 8 -11.00 -3.96 4.08
C GLU A 8 -11.19 -3.36 2.69
N SER A 9 -10.26 -2.50 2.26
CA SER A 9 -10.30 -1.89 0.92
C SER A 9 -10.17 -2.95 -0.16
N MET A 10 -9.31 -3.95 0.01
CA MET A 10 -9.14 -5.03 -0.97
C MET A 10 -10.35 -5.94 -1.04
N LEU A 11 -10.99 -6.26 0.09
CA LEU A 11 -12.26 -6.99 0.12
C LEU A 11 -13.35 -6.23 -0.65
N LYS A 12 -13.46 -4.90 -0.45
CA LYS A 12 -14.41 -4.04 -1.17
C LYS A 12 -14.14 -3.98 -2.69
N CYS A 13 -12.88 -4.14 -3.10
CA CYS A 13 -12.51 -4.25 -4.51
C CYS A 13 -12.71 -5.66 -5.10
N GLY A 14 -13.27 -6.62 -4.33
CA GLY A 14 -13.55 -7.98 -4.78
C GLY A 14 -12.40 -8.97 -4.62
N ALA A 15 -11.33 -8.62 -3.90
CA ALA A 15 -10.25 -9.57 -3.62
C ALA A 15 -10.69 -10.62 -2.60
N SER A 16 -10.28 -11.88 -2.80
CA SER A 16 -10.34 -12.92 -1.78
C SER A 16 -9.07 -12.91 -0.93
N ILE A 17 -9.21 -12.74 0.39
CA ILE A 17 -8.06 -12.69 1.30
C ILE A 17 -7.92 -14.03 2.03
N VAL A 18 -6.91 -14.81 1.64
CA VAL A 18 -6.56 -16.09 2.29
C VAL A 18 -5.52 -15.96 3.40
N GLY A 19 -5.03 -14.73 3.67
CA GLY A 19 -4.14 -14.46 4.79
C GLY A 19 -3.51 -13.06 4.76
N HIS A 20 -2.94 -12.66 5.90
CA HIS A 20 -2.29 -11.36 6.07
C HIS A 20 -0.94 -11.48 6.78
N LYS A 21 -0.06 -10.49 6.58
CA LYS A 21 1.17 -10.32 7.38
C LYS A 21 1.40 -8.84 7.66
N TRP A 22 1.23 -8.46 8.92
CA TRP A 22 1.47 -7.10 9.39
C TRP A 22 2.90 -6.93 9.85
N PHE A 23 3.41 -5.74 9.56
CA PHE A 23 4.73 -5.27 9.94
C PHE A 23 4.54 -3.96 10.70
N LEU A 24 5.33 -3.77 11.76
CA LEU A 24 5.43 -2.47 12.40
C LEU A 24 6.06 -1.48 11.41
N ASP A 25 6.02 -0.20 11.71
CA ASP A 25 6.62 0.81 10.84
C ASP A 25 8.14 0.60 10.81
N HIS A 26 8.60 -0.14 9.81
CA HIS A 26 10.01 -0.45 9.58
C HIS A 26 10.52 0.54 8.53
N ARG A 27 11.57 1.31 8.88
CA ARG A 27 12.19 2.27 7.95
C ARG A 27 12.68 1.60 6.67
N LEU A 28 13.09 0.32 6.74
CA LEU A 28 13.40 -0.55 5.60
C LEU A 28 13.00 -2.00 5.89
N TYR A 29 12.49 -2.71 4.88
CA TYR A 29 12.25 -4.15 4.98
C TYR A 29 13.56 -4.92 4.87
N ARG A 30 13.61 -6.11 5.47
CA ARG A 30 14.74 -7.04 5.33
C ARG A 30 14.40 -8.17 4.34
N PRO A 31 15.37 -8.69 3.56
CA PRO A 31 15.13 -9.82 2.66
C PRO A 31 14.51 -11.05 3.35
N ALA A 32 14.93 -11.33 4.59
CA ALA A 32 14.39 -12.42 5.39
C ALA A 32 12.88 -12.26 5.68
N GLN A 33 12.38 -11.03 5.82
CA GLN A 33 10.95 -10.77 6.00
C GLN A 33 10.18 -11.13 4.73
N MET A 34 10.68 -10.77 3.54
CA MET A 34 10.00 -11.10 2.28
C MET A 34 10.02 -12.61 2.00
N LYS A 35 11.12 -13.32 2.31
CA LYS A 35 11.14 -14.79 2.26
C LYS A 35 10.04 -15.41 3.13
N ARG A 36 9.79 -14.87 4.33
CA ARG A 36 8.69 -15.32 5.21
C ARG A 36 7.31 -15.03 4.62
N VAL A 37 7.12 -13.85 4.00
CA VAL A 37 5.86 -13.51 3.31
C VAL A 37 5.58 -14.50 2.19
N VAL A 38 6.56 -14.74 1.31
CA VAL A 38 6.44 -15.70 0.19
C VAL A 38 6.11 -17.10 0.69
N ARG A 39 6.81 -17.57 1.73
CA ARG A 39 6.52 -18.90 2.31
C ARG A 39 5.11 -18.98 2.89
N LYS A 40 4.64 -17.93 3.57
CA LYS A 40 3.28 -17.88 4.12
C LYS A 40 2.24 -17.89 2.99
N ALA A 41 2.43 -17.08 1.96
CA ALA A 41 1.57 -17.01 0.78
C ALA A 41 1.42 -18.39 0.12
N LYS A 42 2.54 -19.09 -0.13
CA LYS A 42 2.53 -20.45 -0.67
C LYS A 42 1.76 -21.43 0.22
N LYS A 43 1.98 -21.37 1.54
CA LYS A 43 1.34 -22.29 2.51
C LYS A 43 -0.19 -22.15 2.51
N VAL A 44 -0.70 -20.94 2.30
CA VAL A 44 -2.15 -20.67 2.29
C VAL A 44 -2.77 -20.69 0.88
N GLY A 45 -2.00 -21.10 -0.14
CA GLY A 45 -2.49 -21.16 -1.51
C GLY A 45 -2.80 -19.79 -2.14
N ALA A 46 -2.14 -18.70 -1.68
CA ALA A 46 -2.35 -17.38 -2.25
C ALA A 46 -1.77 -17.28 -3.67
N GLU A 47 -2.58 -16.86 -4.63
CA GLU A 47 -2.18 -16.65 -6.02
C GLU A 47 -1.21 -15.46 -6.16
N ILE A 48 -1.51 -14.37 -5.47
CA ILE A 48 -0.73 -13.13 -5.47
C ILE A 48 -0.57 -12.56 -4.07
N ILE A 49 0.45 -11.72 -3.89
CA ILE A 49 0.67 -10.93 -2.67
C ILE A 49 0.41 -9.46 -3.00
N LEU A 50 -0.48 -8.81 -2.25
CA LEU A 50 -0.74 -7.38 -2.37
C LEU A 50 -0.03 -6.60 -1.25
N THR A 51 0.48 -5.42 -1.60
CA THR A 51 1.05 -4.45 -0.65
C THR A 51 0.69 -3.02 -1.06
N THR A 52 0.97 -2.04 -0.20
CA THR A 52 0.75 -0.63 -0.54
C THR A 52 1.89 -0.10 -1.41
N GLN A 53 1.64 0.93 -2.23
CA GLN A 53 2.72 1.64 -2.95
C GLN A 53 3.82 2.14 -2.00
N LYS A 54 3.44 2.65 -0.82
CA LYS A 54 4.38 3.13 0.20
C LYS A 54 5.34 2.03 0.64
N ASP A 55 4.83 0.84 0.92
CA ASP A 55 5.67 -0.29 1.35
C ASP A 55 6.50 -0.85 0.19
N ALA A 56 5.95 -0.89 -1.02
CA ALA A 56 6.67 -1.34 -2.22
C ALA A 56 7.95 -0.52 -2.48
N VAL A 57 7.91 0.80 -2.27
CA VAL A 57 9.10 1.67 -2.36
C VAL A 57 10.20 1.21 -1.39
N ARG A 58 9.82 0.77 -0.18
CA ARG A 58 10.74 0.30 0.86
C ARG A 58 11.21 -1.15 0.64
N ILE A 59 10.53 -1.94 -0.19
CA ILE A 59 10.85 -3.35 -0.52
C ILE A 59 11.73 -3.47 -1.77
N LYS A 60 11.75 -2.46 -2.64
CA LYS A 60 12.26 -2.44 -4.04
C LYS A 60 13.46 -3.35 -4.35
N ALA A 61 14.45 -3.45 -3.46
CA ALA A 61 15.66 -4.26 -3.66
C ALA A 61 15.42 -5.79 -3.71
N PHE A 62 14.30 -6.30 -3.21
CA PHE A 62 14.05 -7.75 -3.09
C PHE A 62 12.56 -8.10 -3.24
N VAL A 63 11.84 -7.36 -4.10
CA VAL A 63 10.42 -7.59 -4.40
C VAL A 63 10.21 -9.02 -4.94
N PRO A 64 9.36 -9.84 -4.29
CA PRO A 64 8.98 -11.15 -4.83
C PRO A 64 8.25 -11.03 -6.18
N LYS A 65 8.47 -12.00 -7.08
CA LYS A 65 7.85 -12.00 -8.42
C LYS A 65 6.32 -11.91 -8.40
N ASN A 66 5.66 -12.53 -7.42
CA ASN A 66 4.20 -12.55 -7.29
C ASN A 66 3.67 -11.49 -6.31
N MET A 67 4.43 -10.40 -6.09
CA MET A 67 4.01 -9.29 -5.24
C MET A 67 3.69 -8.06 -6.07
N PHE A 68 2.51 -7.47 -5.83
CA PHE A 68 2.02 -6.29 -6.53
C PHE A 68 1.67 -5.18 -5.56
N ALA A 69 1.99 -3.94 -5.97
CA ALA A 69 1.65 -2.75 -5.22
C ALA A 69 0.30 -2.21 -5.69
N VAL A 70 -0.63 -2.04 -4.77
CA VAL A 70 -1.93 -1.44 -5.04
C VAL A 70 -1.75 0.08 -5.11
N LYS A 71 -2.16 0.66 -6.24
CA LYS A 71 -2.16 2.11 -6.44
C LYS A 71 -3.50 2.70 -6.01
N ILE A 72 -3.46 3.89 -5.45
CA ILE A 72 -4.65 4.70 -5.17
C ILE A 72 -4.59 5.98 -6.00
N ALA A 73 -5.74 6.39 -6.51
CA ALA A 73 -5.92 7.69 -7.14
C ALA A 73 -6.71 8.58 -6.18
N LEU A 74 -6.25 9.82 -6.00
CA LEU A 74 -6.96 10.82 -5.24
C LEU A 74 -7.83 11.64 -6.20
N LYS A 75 -9.11 11.75 -5.89
CA LYS A 75 -10.06 12.63 -6.58
C LYS A 75 -10.63 13.61 -5.56
N ILE A 76 -10.55 14.90 -5.85
CA ILE A 76 -11.07 15.97 -4.99
C ILE A 76 -12.11 16.75 -5.80
N GLU A 77 -13.28 16.96 -5.21
CA GLU A 77 -14.38 17.70 -5.82
C GLU A 77 -14.95 18.72 -4.82
N PRO A 78 -15.16 20.00 -5.21
CA PRO A 78 -14.79 20.60 -6.49
C PRO A 78 -13.27 20.82 -6.65
N HIS A 79 -12.69 20.29 -7.73
CA HIS A 79 -11.24 20.32 -7.97
C HIS A 79 -10.69 21.74 -8.07
N ASP A 80 -11.30 22.58 -8.90
CA ASP A 80 -10.76 23.91 -9.22
C ASP A 80 -10.81 24.86 -8.03
N ASP A 81 -11.86 24.76 -7.21
CA ASP A 81 -12.00 25.51 -5.97
C ASP A 81 -10.95 25.08 -4.94
N PHE A 82 -10.72 23.77 -4.80
CA PHE A 82 -9.68 23.25 -3.91
C PHE A 82 -8.29 23.79 -4.33
N ILE A 83 -7.97 23.73 -5.62
CA ILE A 83 -6.70 24.25 -6.15
C ILE A 83 -6.59 25.76 -5.94
N ARG A 84 -7.67 26.52 -6.15
CA ARG A 84 -7.70 27.98 -5.88
C ARG A 84 -7.41 28.28 -4.42
N LEU A 85 -8.00 27.53 -3.49
CA LEU A 85 -7.80 27.70 -2.05
C LEU A 85 -6.35 27.41 -1.64
N ILE A 86 -5.77 26.32 -2.12
CA ILE A 86 -4.37 25.96 -1.84
C ILE A 86 -3.42 27.03 -2.36
N LYS A 87 -3.60 27.49 -3.61
CA LYS A 87 -2.78 28.56 -4.20
C LYS A 87 -2.85 29.85 -3.39
N GLY A 88 -4.07 30.27 -3.00
CA GLY A 88 -4.28 31.48 -2.21
C GLY A 88 -3.72 31.39 -0.77
N PHE A 89 -3.59 30.18 -0.22
CA PHE A 89 -2.94 29.96 1.07
C PHE A 89 -1.42 30.04 0.94
N ILE A 90 -0.83 29.36 -0.06
CA ILE A 90 0.61 29.37 -0.29
C ILE A 90 1.12 30.78 -0.62
N SER A 91 0.38 31.57 -1.40
CA SER A 91 0.76 32.94 -1.74
C SER A 91 0.75 33.92 -0.57
N LYS A 92 0.21 33.53 0.59
CA LYS A 92 0.24 34.34 1.82
C LYS A 92 1.38 33.93 2.77
N LEU A 93 1.99 32.77 2.52
CA LEU A 93 3.08 32.20 3.32
C LEU A 93 4.47 32.55 2.77
N LEU A 94 4.55 32.85 1.48
CA LEU A 94 5.74 33.32 0.76
C LEU A 94 5.63 34.83 0.52
#